data_AF-A0A971YIN6-F1
#
_entry.id   AF-A0A971YIN6-F1
#
_cell.length_a   1.000
_cell.length_b   1.000
_cell.length_c   1.000
_cell.angle_alpha   90.00
_cell.angle_beta   90.00
_cell.angle_gamma   90.00
#
_symmetry.space_group_name_H-M   'P 1'
#
loop_
_entity.id
_entity.type
_entity.pdbx_description
1 polymer ?
#
loop_
_entity_poly.entity_id
_entity_poly.type
_entity_poly.pdbx_seq_one_letter_code
_entity_poly.pdbx_strand_id
1 'polypeptide(L)'
;MKRTFIRNFIICGLCGWCLECFWTGLSSLKKWKKNDRTLLCRTSVWMFPIYGMAACLAPICTKLEKRCALVRGGVYALLIFFTEFCTGVILKKYGACPWDYSKAKLNIKGVIRLDYAPVWFMTGLLFERILCGGKNDIK
;
A
#
# COMPACT_ATOMS: atom_id res chain seq x y z
N MET A 1 -8.99 4.61 -22.73
CA MET A 1 -8.70 5.13 -21.38
C MET A 1 -9.29 4.29 -20.24
N LYS A 2 -10.61 4.02 -20.19
CA LYS A 2 -11.26 3.25 -19.10
C LYS A 2 -10.75 1.82 -18.90
N ARG A 3 -10.47 1.08 -20.00
CA ARG A 3 -9.96 -0.31 -19.94
C ARG A 3 -8.59 -0.43 -19.25
N THR A 4 -7.73 0.58 -19.42
CA THR A 4 -6.40 0.61 -18.78
C THR A 4 -6.49 0.86 -17.29
N PHE A 5 -7.42 1.70 -16.83
CA PHE A 5 -7.61 2.00 -15.41
C PHE A 5 -8.09 0.77 -14.63
N ILE A 6 -9.11 0.06 -15.13
CA ILE A 6 -9.63 -1.13 -14.46
C ILE A 6 -8.56 -2.22 -14.36
N ARG A 7 -7.78 -2.42 -15.44
CA ARG A 7 -6.65 -3.35 -15.43
C ARG A 7 -5.62 -2.96 -14.36
N ASN A 8 -5.23 -1.69 -14.32
CA ASN A 8 -4.28 -1.19 -13.33
C ASN A 8 -4.82 -1.32 -11.90
N PHE A 9 -6.12 -1.07 -11.69
CA PHE A 9 -6.78 -1.22 -10.40
C PHE A 9 -6.73 -2.68 -9.91
N ILE A 10 -7.03 -3.64 -10.78
CA ILE A 10 -6.97 -5.06 -10.45
C ILE A 10 -5.54 -5.49 -10.16
N ILE A 11 -4.56 -5.10 -10.99
CA ILE A 11 -3.16 -5.47 -10.78
C ILE A 11 -2.61 -4.87 -9.49
N CYS A 12 -2.85 -3.57 -9.23
CA CYS A 12 -2.44 -2.91 -8.00
C CYS A 12 -3.14 -3.52 -6.77
N GLY A 13 -4.43 -3.81 -6.88
CA GLY A 13 -5.21 -4.46 -5.82
C GLY A 13 -4.65 -5.83 -5.47
N LEU A 14 -4.44 -6.70 -6.46
CA LEU A 14 -3.86 -8.04 -6.26
C LEU A 14 -2.42 -7.97 -5.71
N CYS A 15 -1.58 -7.10 -6.28
CA CYS A 15 -0.20 -6.95 -5.85
C CYS A 15 -0.11 -6.45 -4.40
N GLY A 16 -0.87 -5.41 -4.06
CA GLY A 16 -0.93 -4.88 -2.69
C GLY A 16 -1.49 -5.90 -1.70
N TRP A 17 -2.49 -6.67 -2.11
CA TRP A 17 -3.06 -7.72 -1.27
C TRP A 17 -2.05 -8.85 -0.99
N CYS A 18 -1.29 -9.27 -2.00
CA CYS A 18 -0.19 -10.23 -1.84
C CYS A 18 0.92 -9.67 -0.94
N LEU A 19 1.30 -8.40 -1.09
CA LEU A 19 2.29 -7.73 -0.24
C LEU A 19 1.85 -7.69 1.22
N GLU A 20 0.59 -7.39 1.48
CA GLU A 20 0.03 -7.40 2.83
C GLU A 20 0.05 -8.82 3.42
N CYS A 21 -0.32 -9.83 2.62
CA CYS A 21 -0.26 -11.21 3.09
C CYS A 21 1.16 -11.64 3.45
N PHE A 22 2.13 -11.27 2.62
CA PHE A 22 3.54 -11.49 2.90
C PHE A 22 3.99 -10.76 4.16
N TRP A 23 3.62 -9.49 4.31
CA TRP A 23 4.00 -8.66 5.46
C TRP A 23 3.43 -9.18 6.78
N THR A 24 2.17 -9.60 6.79
CA THR A 24 1.49 -10.12 7.98
C THR A 24 1.99 -11.51 8.35
N GLY A 25 2.27 -12.36 7.36
CA GLY A 25 2.96 -13.64 7.55
C GLY A 25 4.36 -13.46 8.14
N LEU A 26 5.16 -12.53 7.60
CA LEU A 26 6.50 -12.22 8.12
C LEU A 26 6.45 -11.60 9.53
N SER A 27 5.43 -10.77 9.80
CA SER A 27 5.20 -10.22 11.14
C SER A 27 4.79 -11.28 12.16
N SER A 28 4.19 -12.40 11.71
CA SER A 28 3.91 -13.56 12.55
C SER A 28 5.20 -14.23 13.04
N LEU A 29 6.24 -14.30 12.20
CA LEU A 29 7.57 -14.80 12.60
C LEU A 29 8.17 -13.97 13.73
N LYS A 30 8.03 -12.64 13.69
CA LYS A 30 8.57 -11.78 14.77
C LYS A 30 7.83 -11.97 16.11
N LYS A 31 6.59 -12.49 16.08
CA LYS A 31 5.80 -12.84 17.28
C LYS A 31 6.03 -14.28 17.73
N TRP A 32 7.23 -14.82 17.48
CA TRP A 32 7.68 -16.19 17.74
C TRP A 32 7.57 -16.71 19.18
N LYS A 33 6.98 -15.95 20.11
CA LYS A 33 6.79 -16.36 21.51
C LYS A 33 5.80 -17.52 21.68
N LYS A 34 5.20 -18.04 20.60
CA LYS A 34 4.21 -19.14 20.61
C LYS A 34 4.56 -20.36 19.73
N ASN A 35 5.74 -20.42 19.10
CA ASN A 35 6.14 -21.56 18.25
C ASN A 35 5.18 -21.86 17.07
N ASP A 36 4.45 -20.84 16.60
CA ASP A 36 3.51 -20.96 15.49
C ASP A 36 4.30 -20.96 14.15
N ARG A 37 4.64 -22.16 13.65
CA ARG A 37 5.34 -22.36 12.36
C ARG A 37 4.43 -22.20 11.14
N THR A 38 3.16 -21.87 11.37
CA THR A 38 2.08 -21.84 10.37
C THR A 38 2.11 -20.61 9.47
N LEU A 39 2.91 -19.56 9.80
CA LEU A 39 3.09 -18.36 8.97
C LEU A 39 1.78 -17.71 8.52
N LEU A 40 0.77 -17.71 9.40
CA LEU A 40 -0.60 -17.37 9.03
C LEU A 40 -0.70 -15.91 8.56
N CYS A 41 -1.02 -15.71 7.27
CA CYS A 41 -1.40 -14.41 6.71
C CYS A 41 -2.75 -13.99 7.31
N ARG A 42 -2.87 -12.71 7.69
CA ARG A 42 -4.16 -12.10 8.01
C ARG A 42 -4.32 -10.84 7.19
N THR A 43 -5.34 -10.79 6.36
CA THR A 43 -5.68 -9.63 5.53
C THR A 43 -7.21 -9.48 5.48
N SER A 44 -7.67 -8.35 4.96
CA SER A 44 -9.09 -8.01 4.82
C SER A 44 -9.45 -7.81 3.35
N VAL A 45 -10.69 -8.15 2.99
CA VAL A 45 -11.24 -7.88 1.65
C VAL A 45 -11.23 -6.38 1.34
N TRP A 46 -11.32 -5.51 2.36
CA TRP A 46 -11.23 -4.05 2.19
C TRP A 46 -9.86 -3.57 1.72
N MET A 47 -8.80 -4.36 1.93
CA MET A 47 -7.46 -3.98 1.50
C MET A 47 -7.32 -4.04 -0.02
N PHE A 48 -8.03 -4.94 -0.68
CA PHE A 48 -8.04 -5.02 -2.14
C PHE A 48 -8.44 -3.69 -2.81
N PRO A 49 -9.61 -3.06 -2.52
CA PRO A 49 -9.96 -1.79 -3.12
C PRO A 49 -9.05 -0.64 -2.65
N ILE A 50 -8.51 -0.68 -1.43
CA ILE A 50 -7.55 0.33 -0.94
C ILE A 50 -6.28 0.32 -1.79
N TYR A 51 -5.68 -0.86 -2.00
CA TYR A 51 -4.50 -1.00 -2.86
C TYR A 51 -4.84 -0.78 -4.34
N GLY A 52 -6.04 -1.15 -4.79
CA GLY A 52 -6.52 -0.87 -6.14
C GLY A 52 -6.53 0.62 -6.48
N MET A 53 -6.80 1.49 -5.50
CA MET A 53 -6.72 2.94 -5.70
C MET A 53 -5.32 3.45 -6.05
N ALA A 54 -4.25 2.65 -5.85
CA ALA A 54 -2.92 2.99 -6.34
C ALA A 54 -2.90 3.17 -7.88
N ALA A 55 -3.87 2.63 -8.62
CA ALA A 55 -4.04 2.92 -10.04
C ALA A 55 -4.20 4.43 -10.36
N CYS A 56 -4.72 5.22 -9.41
CA CYS A 56 -4.80 6.68 -9.51
C CYS A 56 -3.43 7.37 -9.48
N LEU A 57 -2.36 6.67 -9.10
CA LEU A 57 -0.98 7.18 -9.17
C LEU A 57 -0.47 7.27 -10.62
N ALA A 58 -1.04 6.52 -11.56
CA ALA A 58 -0.58 6.49 -12.96
C ALA A 58 -0.36 7.88 -13.61
N PRO A 59 -1.31 8.84 -13.55
CA PRO A 59 -1.08 10.19 -14.08
C PRO A 59 -0.01 10.97 -13.30
N ILE A 60 0.15 10.70 -12.01
CA ILE A 60 1.14 11.34 -11.14
C ILE A 60 2.55 10.85 -11.51
N CYS A 61 2.70 9.54 -11.75
CA CYS A 61 3.96 8.95 -12.20
C CYS A 61 4.46 9.61 -13.49
N THR A 62 3.59 9.87 -14.46
CA THR A 62 3.99 10.54 -15.72
C THR A 62 4.46 11.98 -15.53
N LYS A 63 3.94 12.69 -14.53
CA LYS A 63 4.36 14.06 -14.21
C LYS A 63 5.69 14.08 -13.45
N LEU A 64 5.97 13.04 -12.68
CA LEU A 64 7.13 12.94 -11.82
C LEU A 64 8.32 12.18 -12.45
N GLU A 65 8.16 11.65 -13.66
CA GLU A 65 9.15 10.82 -14.36
C GLU A 65 10.57 11.44 -14.42
N LYS A 66 10.66 12.78 -14.53
CA LYS A 66 11.94 13.51 -14.63
C LYS A 66 12.57 13.84 -13.27
N ARG A 67 11.96 13.46 -12.14
CA ARG A 67 12.44 13.79 -10.79
C ARG A 67 13.22 12.62 -10.19
N CYS A 68 14.08 12.91 -9.21
CA CYS A 68 14.87 11.88 -8.55
C CYS A 68 13.98 10.88 -7.80
N ALA A 69 14.46 9.63 -7.64
CA ALA A 69 13.73 8.56 -6.97
C ALA A 69 13.27 8.93 -5.54
N LEU A 70 14.05 9.75 -4.83
CA LEU A 70 13.70 10.23 -3.48
C LEU A 70 12.45 11.11 -3.48
N VAL A 71 12.34 12.06 -4.42
CA VAL A 71 11.15 12.91 -4.53
C VAL A 71 9.94 12.08 -4.94
N ARG A 72 10.11 11.15 -5.88
CA ARG A 72 9.02 10.27 -6.35
C ARG A 72 8.48 9.39 -5.22
N GLY A 73 9.35 8.62 -4.58
CA GLY A 73 8.96 7.75 -3.47
C GLY A 73 8.38 8.53 -2.28
N GLY A 74 8.89 9.73 -2.01
CA GLY A 74 8.34 10.62 -0.97
C GLY A 74 6.91 11.05 -1.29
N VAL A 75 6.63 11.48 -2.53
CA VAL A 75 5.27 11.85 -2.96
C VAL A 75 4.34 10.64 -2.90
N TYR A 76 4.78 9.46 -3.37
CA TYR A 76 3.96 8.26 -3.31
C TYR A 76 3.65 7.84 -1.87
N ALA A 77 4.65 7.87 -0.97
CA ALA A 77 4.44 7.58 0.44
C ALA A 77 3.41 8.52 1.08
N LEU A 78 3.47 9.81 0.79
CA LEU A 78 2.49 10.79 1.28
C LEU A 78 1.07 10.50 0.77
N LEU A 79 0.92 10.17 -0.51
CA LEU A 79 -0.37 9.83 -1.11
C LEU A 79 -0.94 8.52 -0.54
N ILE A 80 -0.08 7.53 -0.30
CA ILE A 80 -0.46 6.27 0.34
C ILE A 80 -0.92 6.54 1.77
N PHE A 81 -0.17 7.31 2.57
CA PHE A 81 -0.58 7.68 3.93
C PHE A 81 -1.89 8.45 3.96
N PHE A 82 -2.09 9.39 3.01
CA PHE A 82 -3.35 10.12 2.91
C PHE A 82 -4.52 9.18 2.62
N THR A 83 -4.33 8.23 1.72
CA THR A 83 -5.35 7.23 1.36
C THR A 83 -5.64 6.30 2.54
N GLU A 84 -4.60 5.81 3.22
CA GLU A 84 -4.70 4.96 4.43
C GLU A 84 -5.45 5.71 5.55
N PHE A 85 -5.13 6.99 5.76
CA PHE A 85 -5.80 7.81 6.76
C PHE A 85 -7.28 8.03 6.43
N CYS A 86 -7.59 8.46 5.21
CA CYS A 86 -8.96 8.72 4.79
C CYS A 86 -9.82 7.44 4.86
N THR A 87 -9.33 6.35 4.28
CA THR A 87 -10.04 5.06 4.27
C THR A 87 -10.16 4.48 5.67
N GLY A 88 -9.10 4.52 6.47
CA GLY A 88 -9.11 4.02 7.83
C GLY A 88 -10.03 4.81 8.76
N VAL A 89 -10.10 6.13 8.66
CA VAL A 89 -11.07 6.94 9.43
C VAL A 89 -12.51 6.61 9.03
N ILE A 90 -12.79 6.49 7.73
CA ILE A 90 -14.12 6.12 7.22
C ILE A 90 -14.49 4.73 7.72
N LEU A 91 -13.65 3.72 7.51
CA LEU A 91 -13.91 2.34 7.92
C LEU A 91 -14.03 2.22 9.45
N LYS A 92 -13.25 2.98 10.22
CA LYS A 92 -13.33 3.01 11.68
C LYS A 92 -14.67 3.54 12.16
N LYS A 93 -15.26 4.54 11.47
CA LYS A 93 -16.62 5.03 11.77
C LYS A 93 -17.68 3.93 11.59
N TYR A 94 -17.48 3.02 10.66
CA TYR A 94 -18.37 1.88 10.41
C TYR A 94 -17.97 0.60 11.17
N GLY A 95 -16.96 0.65 12.04
CA GLY A 95 -16.46 -0.54 12.77
C GLY A 95 -15.80 -1.60 11.88
N ALA A 96 -15.48 -1.26 10.62
CA ALA A 96 -14.94 -2.17 9.60
C ALA A 96 -13.44 -1.96 9.32
N CYS A 97 -12.75 -1.15 10.13
CA CYS A 97 -11.32 -0.87 9.95
C CYS A 97 -10.51 -2.14 10.16
N PRO A 98 -9.79 -2.65 9.15
CA PRO A 98 -9.13 -3.95 9.26
C PRO A 98 -7.81 -3.92 10.02
N TRP A 99 -7.33 -2.74 10.37
CA TRP A 99 -6.14 -2.55 11.19
C TRP A 99 -6.43 -1.63 12.38
N ASP A 100 -5.67 -1.81 13.45
CA ASP A 100 -5.64 -0.92 14.60
C ASP A 100 -4.20 -0.71 15.04
N TYR A 101 -3.71 0.52 14.87
CA TYR A 101 -2.36 0.92 15.24
C TYR A 101 -2.29 1.70 16.54
N SER A 102 -3.36 1.73 17.36
CA SER A 102 -3.41 2.51 18.60
C SER A 102 -2.30 2.15 19.59
N LYS A 103 -1.70 0.97 19.47
CA LYS A 103 -0.58 0.49 20.31
C LYS A 103 0.82 0.86 19.79
N ALA A 104 0.94 1.42 18.59
CA ALA A 104 2.23 1.80 18.02
C ALA A 104 2.68 3.18 18.52
N LYS A 105 3.99 3.38 18.77
CA LYS A 105 4.51 4.64 19.32
C LYS A 105 4.33 5.84 18.38
N LEU A 106 4.50 5.62 17.07
CA LEU A 106 4.41 6.65 16.04
C LEU A 106 3.09 6.56 15.25
N ASN A 107 1.99 6.32 15.96
CA ASN A 107 0.66 6.26 15.35
C ASN A 107 0.00 7.64 15.31
N ILE A 108 -0.84 7.89 14.31
CA ILE A 108 -1.77 9.02 14.29
C ILE A 108 -3.20 8.47 14.28
N LYS A 109 -3.96 8.81 15.33
CA LYS A 109 -5.35 8.38 15.58
C LYS A 109 -5.58 6.85 15.56
N GLY A 110 -4.51 6.07 15.73
CA GLY A 110 -4.51 4.62 15.57
C GLY A 110 -4.75 4.13 14.14
N VAL A 111 -4.69 5.01 13.14
CA VAL A 111 -5.03 4.70 11.74
C VAL A 111 -3.80 4.64 10.84
N ILE A 112 -2.84 5.54 11.01
CA ILE A 112 -1.58 5.52 10.24
C ILE A 112 -0.39 5.36 11.17
N ARG A 113 0.70 4.83 10.61
CA ARG A 113 1.94 4.53 11.28
C ARG A 113 3.12 5.17 10.57
N LEU A 114 3.68 6.23 11.15
CA LEU A 114 4.76 6.97 10.51
C LEU A 114 6.04 6.14 10.36
N ASP A 115 6.22 5.13 11.21
CA ASP A 115 7.33 4.17 11.11
C ASP A 115 7.24 3.26 9.87
N TYR A 116 6.10 3.22 9.17
CA TYR A 116 5.96 2.55 7.88
C TYR A 116 6.35 3.43 6.69
N ALA A 117 6.79 4.67 6.91
CA ALA A 117 7.21 5.55 5.82
C ALA A 117 8.24 4.92 4.85
N PRO A 118 9.29 4.19 5.32
CA PRO A 118 10.21 3.51 4.40
C PRO A 118 9.54 2.41 3.58
N VAL A 119 8.61 1.67 4.19
CA VAL A 119 7.85 0.61 3.50
C VAL A 119 6.96 1.23 2.43
N TRP A 120 6.22 2.28 2.77
CA TRP A 120 5.35 2.97 1.82
C TRP A 120 6.10 3.68 0.70
N PHE A 121 7.29 4.20 0.99
CA PHE A 121 8.20 4.71 -0.04
C PHE A 121 8.55 3.63 -1.07
N MET A 122 8.97 2.44 -0.60
CA MET A 122 9.32 1.33 -1.48
C MET A 122 8.11 0.78 -2.24
N THR A 123 6.97 0.62 -1.57
CA THR A 123 5.70 0.21 -2.19
C THR A 123 5.25 1.20 -3.26
N GLY A 124 5.42 2.51 -3.01
CA GLY A 124 5.14 3.56 -3.99
C GLY A 124 5.98 3.43 -5.26
N LEU A 125 7.29 3.22 -5.12
CA LEU A 125 8.19 2.97 -6.26
C LEU A 125 7.88 1.67 -6.99
N LEU A 126 7.46 0.63 -6.27
CA LEU A 126 7.02 -0.63 -6.87
C LEU A 126 5.76 -0.41 -7.73
N PHE A 127 4.77 0.31 -7.21
CA PHE A 127 3.57 0.64 -7.99
C PHE A 127 3.88 1.56 -9.17
N GLU A 128 4.80 2.51 -9.03
CA GLU A 128 5.30 3.28 -10.18
C GLU A 128 5.84 2.35 -11.27
N ARG A 129 6.65 1.35 -10.91
CA ARG A 129 7.22 0.40 -11.88
C ARG A 129 6.15 -0.47 -12.53
N ILE A 130 5.12 -0.88 -11.80
CA ILE A 130 3.99 -1.64 -12.35
C ILE A 130 3.16 -0.77 -13.32
N LEU A 131 2.94 0.49 -12.98
CA LEU A 131 2.06 1.39 -13.73
C LEU A 131 2.75 2.06 -14.93
N CYS A 132 4.05 2.34 -14.83
CA CYS A 132 4.83 3.07 -15.83
C CYS A 132 5.95 2.26 -16.47
N GLY A 133 6.39 1.15 -15.87
CA GLY A 133 7.46 0.31 -16.41
C GLY A 133 7.13 -0.28 -17.78
N GLY A 134 5.86 -0.58 -18.06
CA GLY A 134 5.41 -1.07 -19.38
C GLY A 134 5.46 -0.03 -20.52
N LYS A 135 5.93 1.20 -20.28
CA LYS A 135 6.21 2.17 -21.35
C LYS A 135 7.58 2.00 -22.00
N ASN A 136 8.51 1.28 -21.37
CA ASN A 136 9.87 1.13 -21.86
C ASN A 136 10.08 -0.05 -22.82
N ASP A 137 9.07 -0.91 -23.02
CA ASP A 137 9.16 -2.08 -23.91
C ASP A 137 8.63 -1.79 -25.35
N ILE A 138 8.30 -0.53 -25.66
CA ILE A 138 7.82 -0.10 -26.99
C ILE A 138 8.61 1.14 -27.45
N LYS A 139 9.93 1.10 -27.36
CA LYS A 139 10.82 2.05 -28.05
C LYS A 139 11.88 1.29 -28.83
#